data_AF-A0A2E5UMP0-F1
#
_entry.id   AF-A0A2E5UMP0-F1
#
_cell.length_a   1.000
_cell.length_b   1.000
_cell.length_c   1.000
_cell.angle_alpha   90.00
_cell.angle_beta   90.00
_cell.angle_gamma   90.00
#
_symmetry.space_group_name_H-M   'P 1'
#
loop_
_entity.id
_entity.type
_entity.pdbx_description
1 polymer ?
#
loop_
_entity_poly.entity_id
_entity_poly.type
_entity_poly.pdbx_seq_one_letter_code
_entity_poly.pdbx_strand_id
1 'polypeptide(L)' 'MWDTCPVNIQVELPTELAERVETIQKTDPEFMSKIILYGLTRRTLYQHLRNNNELADGDHTAARAPS' A
#
# COMPACT_ATOMS: atom_id res chain seq x y z
N MET A 1 22.72 8.59 -0.67
CA MET A 1 22.45 7.24 -0.12
C MET A 1 21.08 7.33 0.52
N TRP A 2 20.05 6.69 -0.04
CA TRP A 2 18.71 6.75 0.55
C TRP A 2 18.71 5.95 1.85
N ASP A 3 18.31 6.56 2.95
CA ASP A 3 18.13 5.88 4.24
C ASP A 3 17.13 4.73 4.08
N THR A 4 17.54 3.52 4.47
CA THR A 4 16.67 2.35 4.54
C THR A 4 16.62 1.86 5.98
N CYS A 5 15.43 1.48 6.45
CA CYS A 5 15.22 0.94 7.79
C CYS A 5 14.62 -0.46 7.70
N PRO A 6 15.14 -1.45 8.45
CA PRO A 6 14.51 -2.75 8.54
C PRO A 6 13.17 -2.64 9.28
N VAL A 7 12.16 -3.34 8.78
CA VAL A 7 10.84 -3.41 9.40
C VAL A 7 10.47 -4.87 9.63
N ASN A 8 9.85 -5.15 10.77
CA ASN A 8 9.26 -6.46 11.07
C ASN A 8 7.74 -6.37 10.91
N ILE A 9 7.16 -7.27 10.13
CA ILE A 9 5.73 -7.25 9.79
C ILE A 9 5.12 -8.58 10.28
N GLN A 10 4.20 -8.49 11.23
CA GLN A 10 3.36 -9.61 11.65
C GLN A 10 1.97 -9.44 11.05
N VAL A 11 1.43 -10.49 10.43
CA VAL A 11 0.11 -10.51 9.82
C VAL A 11 -0.59 -11.83 10.11
N GLU A 12 -1.91 -11.77 10.26
CA GLU A 12 -2.76 -12.95 10.29
C GLU A 12 -3.30 -13.21 8.89
N LEU A 13 -3.06 -14.40 8.36
CA LEU A 13 -3.47 -14.81 7.03
C LEU A 13 -4.34 -16.08 7.12
N PRO A 14 -5.30 -16.27 6.19
CA PRO A 14 -5.95 -17.56 6.04
C PRO A 14 -4.92 -18.67 5.81
N THR A 15 -5.19 -19.86 6.34
CA THR A 15 -4.24 -20.99 6.37
C THR A 15 -3.62 -21.29 5.01
N GLU A 16 -4.43 -21.40 3.95
CA GLU A 16 -3.93 -21.67 2.60
C GLU A 16 -2.97 -20.58 2.08
N LEU A 17 -3.21 -19.32 2.46
CA LEU A 17 -2.33 -18.22 2.06
C LEU A 17 -1.05 -18.20 2.89
N ALA A 18 -1.14 -18.50 4.19
CA ALA A 18 0.02 -18.61 5.06
C ALA A 18 1.00 -19.70 4.58
N GLU A 19 0.50 -20.88 4.22
CA GLU A 19 1.32 -21.98 3.67
C GLU A 19 2.02 -21.60 2.36
N ARG A 20 1.32 -20.88 1.48
CA ARG A 20 1.91 -20.37 0.23
C ARG A 20 2.99 -19.33 0.52
N VAL A 21 2.77 -18.43 1.47
CA VAL A 21 3.75 -17.43 1.87
C VAL A 21 4.99 -18.08 2.46
N GLU A 22 4.84 -19.08 3.34
CA GLU A 22 5.98 -19.82 3.88
C GLU A 22 6.78 -20.54 2.79
N THR A 23 6.08 -21.15 1.83
CA THR A 23 6.71 -21.83 0.70
C THR A 23 7.53 -20.84 -0.12
N ILE A 24 6.94 -19.71 -0.50
CA ILE A 24 7.61 -18.65 -1.26
C ILE A 24 8.80 -18.09 -0.47
N GLN A 25 8.66 -17.86 0.83
CA GLN A 25 9.76 -17.36 1.66
C GLN A 25 10.96 -18.33 1.68
N LYS A 26 10.71 -19.64 1.66
CA LYS A 26 11.75 -20.68 1.63
C LYS A 26 12.37 -20.86 0.25
N THR A 27 11.57 -20.77 -0.82
CA THR A 27 12.02 -21.06 -2.20
C THR A 27 12.50 -19.85 -2.97
N ASP A 28 11.91 -18.67 -2.71
CA ASP A 28 12.16 -17.41 -3.44
C ASP A 28 11.94 -16.17 -2.53
N PRO A 29 12.91 -15.85 -1.65
CA PRO A 29 12.81 -14.71 -0.73
C PRO A 29 12.88 -13.34 -1.45
N GLU A 30 13.51 -13.27 -2.62
CA GLU A 30 13.54 -12.04 -3.43
C GLU A 30 12.15 -11.71 -3.98
N PHE A 31 11.41 -12.71 -4.45
CA PHE A 31 10.04 -12.52 -4.90
C PHE A 31 9.12 -12.06 -3.76
N MET A 32 9.27 -12.62 -2.55
CA MET A 32 8.52 -12.16 -1.38
C MET A 32 8.77 -10.67 -1.10
N SER A 33 10.04 -10.25 -1.17
CA SER A 33 10.42 -8.85 -0.98
C SER A 33 9.77 -7.93 -2.03
N LYS A 34 9.71 -8.37 -3.29
CA LYS A 34 9.06 -7.64 -4.39
C LYS A 34 7.55 -7.52 -4.18
N ILE A 35 6.88 -8.58 -3.71
CA ILE A 35 5.44 -8.55 -3.40
C ILE A 35 5.16 -7.54 -2.28
N ILE A 36 5.94 -7.59 -1.19
CA ILE A 36 5.77 -6.67 -0.06
C ILE A 36 5.95 -5.22 -0.55
N LEU A 37 7.02 -4.93 -1.27
CA LEU A 37 7.28 -3.61 -1.82
C LEU A 37 6.12 -3.14 -2.71
N TYR A 38 5.68 -3.99 -3.65
CA TYR A 38 4.56 -3.68 -4.53
C TYR A 38 3.28 -3.37 -3.74
N GLY A 39 2.93 -4.20 -2.75
CA GLY A 39 1.75 -4.00 -1.93
C GLY A 39 1.78 -2.69 -1.16
N LEU A 40 2.92 -2.35 -0.56
CA LEU A 40 3.11 -1.10 0.17
C LEU A 40 3.06 0.12 -0.76
N THR A 41 3.81 0.10 -1.87
CA THR A 41 3.80 1.19 -2.86
C THR A 41 2.40 1.41 -3.44
N ARG A 42 1.68 0.33 -3.77
CA ARG A 42 0.31 0.41 -4.27
C ARG A 42 -0.60 1.08 -3.25
N ARG A 43 -0.56 0.66 -1.98
CA ARG A 43 -1.37 1.30 -0.92
C ARG A 43 -1.07 2.79 -0.79
N THR A 44 0.21 3.15 -0.75
CA THR A 44 0.64 4.56 -0.63
C THR A 44 0.13 5.39 -1.80
N LEU A 45 0.28 4.90 -3.04
CA LEU A 45 -0.17 5.60 -4.23
C LEU A 45 -1.69 5.78 -4.26
N TYR A 46 -2.46 4.73 -3.95
CA TYR A 46 -3.92 4.81 -3.90
C TYR A 46 -4.41 5.78 -2.81
N GLN A 47 -3.74 5.81 -1.65
CA GLN A 47 -4.04 6.78 -0.60
C GLN A 47 -3.76 8.22 -1.06
N HIS A 48 -2.63 8.47 -1.74
CA HIS A 48 -2.31 9.79 -2.26
C HIS A 48 -3.32 10.24 -3.33
N LEU A 49 -3.66 9.36 -4.27
CA LEU A 49 -4.64 9.65 -5.30
C LEU A 49 -6.04 9.92 -4.71
N ARG A 50 -6.45 9.14 -3.70
CA ARG A 50 -7.72 9.34 -3.02
C ARG A 50 -7.77 10.67 -2.28
N ASN A 51 -6.76 10.98 -1.46
CA ASN A 51 -6.71 12.22 -0.70
C ASN A 51 -6.67 13.46 -1.63
N ASN A 52 -5.96 13.36 -2.77
CA ASN A 52 -5.93 14.44 -3.76
C ASN A 52 -7.28 14.62 -4.47
N ASN A 53 -8.04 13.55 -4.70
CA ASN A 53 -9.40 13.66 -5.24
C ASN A 53 -10.39 14.22 -4.20
N GLU A 54 -10.27 13.86 -2.92
CA GLU A 54 -11.10 14.42 -1.85
C GLU A 54 -10.82 15.94 -1.66
N LEU A 55 -9.57 16.39 -1.84
CA LEU A 55 -9.20 17.81 -1.84
C LEU A 55 -9.69 18.56 -3.10
N ALA A 56 -9.72 17.90 -4.26
CA ALA A 56 -10.20 18.50 -5.52
C ALA A 56 -11.74 18.65 -5.58
N ASP A 57 -12.48 17.77 -4.89
CA ASP A 57 -13.95 17.81 -4.83
C ASP A 57 -14.47 18.89 -3.84
N GLY A 58 -13.72 19.15 -2.76
CA GLY A 58 -14.05 20.20 -1.78
C GLY A 58 -13.95 21.63 -2.30
N ASP A 59 -13.17 21.87 -3.37
CA ASP A 59 -13.02 23.19 -3.99
C ASP A 59 -14.18 23.51 -4.96
N HIS A 60 -14.86 22.48 -5.50
CA HIS A 60 -15.99 22.68 -6.42
C HIS A 60 -17.30 23.06 -5.72
N THR A 61 -17.45 22.76 -4.42
CA THR A 61 -18.67 23.12 -3.66
C THR A 61 -18.63 24.53 -3.08
N ALA A 62 -17.44 25.11 -2.87
CA ALA A 62 -17.30 26.48 -2.35
C ALA A 62 -17.61 27.57 -3.39
N ALA A 63 -17.51 27.27 -4.68
CA ALA A 63 -17.69 28.24 -5.76
C ALA A 63 -19.15 28.42 -6.25
N ARG A 64 -20.15 27.78 -5.59
CA ARG A 64 -21.55 27.77 -6.05
C ARG A 64 -22.55 28.44 -5.08
N ALA A 65 -22.13 29.45 -4.34
CA ALA A 65 -23.05 30.37 -3.67
C ALA A 65 -23.35 31.58 -4.59
N PRO A 66 -24.56 31.70 -5.17
CA PRO A 66 -24.94 32.89 -5.92
C PRO A 66 -25.33 34.02 -4.97
N SER A 67 -24.89 35.25 -5.27
CA SER A 67 -25.42 36.52 -4.75
C SER A 67 -25.71 37.43 -5.92
#